data_AF-A0A962TV59-F1
#
_entry.id   AF-A0A962TV59-F1
#
_cell.length_a   1.000
_cell.length_b   1.000
_cell.length_c   1.000
_cell.angle_alpha   90.00
_cell.angle_beta   90.00
_cell.angle_gamma   90.00
#
_symmetry.space_group_name_H-M   'P 1'
#
loop_
_entity.id
_entity.type
_entity.pdbx_description
1 polymer ?
#
loop_
_entity_poly.entity_id
_entity_poly.type
_entity_poly.pdbx_seq_one_letter_code
_entity_poly.pdbx_strand_id
1 'polypeptide(L)'
;MITLDQIKDALVSSFQGVVTKERLSGEAQFDIVKKAKRLGILLSRAAGHNNSEIAQAFGYSSAKSLSATFFRSVGECREDDWMKGKARDIAATFGDDFLQKIDETLSL
;
A
#
# COMPACT_ATOMS: atom_id res chain seq x y z
N MET A 1 -6.07 15.14 4.37
CA MET A 1 -6.05 14.05 3.36
C MET A 1 -4.65 13.48 3.33
N ILE A 2 -4.49 12.17 3.47
CA ILE A 2 -3.17 11.51 3.45
C ILE A 2 -2.71 11.45 1.99
N THR A 3 -1.51 11.95 1.69
CA THR A 3 -0.97 12.00 0.32
C THR A 3 -0.25 10.70 -0.06
N LEU A 4 -0.09 10.44 -1.37
CA LEU A 4 0.66 9.28 -1.86
C LEU A 4 2.14 9.32 -1.44
N ASP A 5 2.72 10.51 -1.32
CA ASP A 5 4.10 10.67 -0.88
C ASP A 5 4.26 10.33 0.61
N GLN A 6 3.33 10.78 1.46
CA GLN A 6 3.28 10.39 2.87
C GLN A 6 3.15 8.87 3.05
N ILE A 7 2.34 8.21 2.22
CA ILE A 7 2.22 6.74 2.23
C ILE A 7 3.54 6.08 1.86
N LYS A 8 4.26 6.60 0.85
CA LYS A 8 5.60 6.11 0.51
C LYS A 8 6.59 6.30 1.65
N ASP A 9 6.59 7.45 2.32
CA ASP A 9 7.45 7.71 3.47
C ASP A 9 7.19 6.73 4.61
N ALA A 10 5.93 6.46 4.91
CA ALA A 10 5.55 5.51 5.95
C ALA A 10 5.96 4.06 5.58
N LEU A 11 5.84 3.67 4.30
CA LEU A 11 6.36 2.40 3.80
C LEU A 11 7.87 2.32 3.97
N VAL A 12 8.62 3.30 3.47
CA VAL A 12 10.09 3.33 3.57
C VAL A 12 10.54 3.22 5.03
N SER A 13 9.87 3.94 5.93
CA SER A 13 10.15 3.90 7.37
C SER A 13 9.86 2.52 7.98
N SER A 14 8.76 1.87 7.58
CA SER A 14 8.34 0.55 8.11
C SER A 14 9.23 -0.61 7.67
N PHE A 15 9.99 -0.44 6.57
CA PHE A 15 10.82 -1.46 5.94
C PHE A 15 12.34 -1.20 6.06
N GLN A 16 12.75 -0.25 6.90
CA GLN A 16 14.13 -0.03 7.37
C GLN A 16 15.21 -0.13 6.27
N GLY A 17 15.04 0.60 5.16
CA GLY A 17 16.05 0.74 4.11
C GLY A 17 16.05 -0.34 3.01
N VAL A 18 15.28 -1.43 3.17
CA VAL A 18 15.10 -2.41 2.08
C VAL A 18 14.15 -1.86 1.00
N VAL A 19 13.16 -1.10 1.43
CA VAL A 19 12.21 -0.39 0.56
C VAL A 19 12.63 1.07 0.50
N THR A 20 12.77 1.61 -0.71
CA THR A 20 13.04 3.03 -0.98
C THR A 20 11.95 3.59 -1.89
N LYS A 21 11.81 4.93 -1.96
CA LYS A 21 10.83 5.57 -2.86
C LYS A 21 11.09 5.19 -4.31
N GLU A 22 12.35 5.07 -4.72
CA GLU A 22 12.74 4.66 -6.07
C GLU A 22 12.29 3.22 -6.35
N ARG A 23 12.51 2.29 -5.41
CA ARG A 23 12.07 0.89 -5.54
C ARG A 23 10.55 0.75 -5.56
N LEU A 24 9.83 1.60 -4.83
CA LEU A 24 8.37 1.67 -4.87
C LEU A 24 7.83 2.27 -6.17
N SER A 25 8.63 3.04 -6.90
CA SER A 25 8.21 3.70 -8.15
C SER A 25 8.74 3.00 -9.41
N GLY A 26 9.67 2.05 -9.28
CA GLY A 26 10.28 1.27 -10.36
C GLY A 26 9.86 -0.20 -10.37
N GLU A 27 10.51 -1.04 -11.17
CA GLU A 27 10.22 -2.47 -11.20
C GLU A 27 10.65 -3.16 -9.89
N ALA A 28 9.72 -3.91 -9.29
CA ALA A 28 9.95 -4.58 -8.00
C ALA A 28 10.70 -5.90 -8.20
N GLN A 29 12.01 -5.88 -7.97
CA GLN A 29 12.89 -7.05 -8.11
C GLN A 29 12.86 -7.97 -6.88
N PHE A 30 12.59 -7.43 -5.70
CA PHE A 30 12.55 -8.18 -4.44
C PHE A 30 11.11 -8.44 -3.98
N ASP A 31 10.82 -9.63 -3.45
CA ASP A 31 9.46 -9.96 -3.00
C ASP A 31 8.97 -9.06 -1.87
N ILE A 32 9.88 -8.61 -0.99
CA ILE A 32 9.55 -7.63 0.05
C ILE A 32 9.12 -6.28 -0.53
N VAL A 33 9.71 -5.86 -1.66
CA VAL A 33 9.32 -4.63 -2.36
C VAL A 33 7.97 -4.83 -3.05
N LYS A 34 7.68 -6.02 -3.59
CA LYS A 34 6.35 -6.36 -4.13
C LYS A 34 5.28 -6.31 -3.05
N LYS A 35 5.56 -6.88 -1.86
CA LYS A 35 4.66 -6.82 -0.70
C LYS A 35 4.45 -5.36 -0.25
N ALA A 36 5.51 -4.57 -0.14
CA ALA A 36 5.41 -3.15 0.20
C ALA A 36 4.59 -2.35 -0.82
N LYS A 37 4.71 -2.63 -2.12
CA LYS A 37 3.85 -2.03 -3.15
C LYS A 37 2.39 -2.39 -2.98
N ARG A 38 2.08 -3.67 -2.68
CA ARG A 38 0.71 -4.13 -2.43
C ARG A 38 0.08 -3.42 -1.22
N LEU A 39 0.84 -3.30 -0.13
CA LEU A 39 0.45 -2.49 1.03
C LEU A 39 0.21 -1.03 0.63
N GLY A 40 1.11 -0.44 -0.16
CA GLY A 40 0.96 0.92 -0.67
C GLY A 40 -0.31 1.15 -1.49
N ILE A 41 -0.69 0.20 -2.35
CA ILE A 41 -1.95 0.27 -3.11
C ILE A 41 -3.15 0.24 -2.17
N LEU A 42 -3.16 -0.68 -1.21
CA LEU A 42 -4.24 -0.82 -0.24
C LEU A 42 -4.42 0.46 0.60
N LEU A 43 -3.33 0.98 1.16
CA LEU A 43 -3.32 2.22 1.94
C LEU A 43 -3.77 3.41 1.09
N SER A 44 -3.29 3.52 -0.14
CA SER A 44 -3.64 4.63 -1.04
C SER A 44 -5.11 4.61 -1.42
N ARG A 45 -5.68 3.42 -1.63
CA ARG A 45 -7.09 3.27 -1.96
C ARG A 45 -7.98 3.62 -0.76
N ALA A 46 -7.61 3.17 0.44
CA ALA A 46 -8.30 3.55 1.67
C ALA A 46 -8.22 5.07 1.97
N ALA A 47 -7.14 5.72 1.53
CA ALA A 47 -6.98 7.18 1.62
C ALA A 47 -7.82 7.94 0.57
N GLY A 48 -8.46 7.25 -0.37
CA GLY A 48 -9.35 7.83 -1.37
C GLY A 48 -8.70 8.16 -2.73
N HIS A 49 -7.42 7.80 -2.94
CA HIS A 49 -6.73 8.07 -4.20
C HIS A 49 -7.28 7.22 -5.35
N ASN A 50 -7.32 7.79 -6.55
CA ASN A 50 -7.81 7.09 -7.74
C ASN A 50 -6.75 6.14 -8.34
N ASN A 51 -7.18 5.16 -9.13
CA ASN A 51 -6.27 4.17 -9.71
C ASN A 51 -5.19 4.80 -10.59
N SER A 52 -5.49 5.88 -11.32
CA SER A 52 -4.49 6.53 -12.18
C SER A 52 -3.37 7.15 -11.35
N GLU A 53 -3.72 7.85 -10.27
CA GLU A 53 -2.74 8.45 -9.35
C GLU A 53 -1.87 7.39 -8.67
N ILE A 54 -2.49 6.31 -8.20
CA ILE A 54 -1.78 5.18 -7.57
C ILE A 54 -0.84 4.51 -8.58
N ALA A 55 -1.28 4.31 -9.83
CA ALA A 55 -0.47 3.63 -10.84
C ALA A 55 0.78 4.44 -11.14
N GLN A 56 0.62 5.74 -11.34
CA GLN A 56 1.72 6.66 -11.59
C GLN A 56 2.68 6.70 -10.39
N ALA A 57 2.15 6.80 -9.17
CA ALA A 57 2.99 6.87 -7.98
C ALA A 57 3.79 5.59 -7.75
N PHE A 58 3.21 4.40 -7.96
CA PHE A 58 3.87 3.13 -7.68
C PHE A 58 4.48 2.46 -8.93
N GLY A 59 4.57 3.18 -10.06
CA GLY A 59 5.23 2.68 -11.27
C GLY A 59 4.52 1.52 -11.95
N TYR A 60 3.19 1.46 -11.89
CA TYR A 60 2.41 0.49 -12.65
C TYR A 60 2.13 1.02 -14.05
N SER A 61 2.31 0.17 -15.06
CA SER A 61 2.14 0.54 -16.47
C SER A 61 0.70 0.88 -16.85
N SER A 62 -0.29 0.53 -16.02
CA SER A 62 -1.70 0.83 -16.29
C SER A 62 -2.55 0.91 -15.02
N ALA A 63 -3.52 1.83 -15.02
CA ALA A 63 -4.57 1.91 -14.01
C ALA A 63 -5.56 0.72 -14.05
N LYS A 64 -5.67 0.02 -15.20
CA LYS A 64 -6.59 -1.13 -15.35
C LYS A 64 -6.14 -2.33 -14.52
N SER A 65 -4.83 -2.57 -14.40
CA SER A 65 -4.29 -3.68 -13.61
C SER A 65 -4.37 -3.42 -12.10
N LEU A 66 -4.63 -2.19 -11.68
CA LEU A 66 -4.67 -1.83 -10.26
C LEU A 66 -5.90 -2.35 -9.53
N SER A 67 -7.09 -2.38 -10.14
CA SER A 67 -8.27 -2.92 -9.45
C SER A 67 -8.06 -4.39 -9.07
N ALA A 68 -7.58 -5.21 -10.01
CA ALA A 68 -7.24 -6.60 -9.74
C ALA A 68 -6.11 -6.74 -8.71
N THR A 69 -5.09 -5.89 -8.79
CA THR A 69 -3.98 -5.88 -7.83
C THR A 69 -4.44 -5.45 -6.44
N PHE A 70 -5.39 -4.52 -6.33
CA PHE A 70 -5.99 -4.09 -5.08
C PHE A 70 -6.74 -5.23 -4.40
N PHE A 71 -7.67 -5.90 -5.09
CA PHE A 71 -8.39 -7.05 -4.50
C PHE A 71 -7.45 -8.19 -4.13
N ARG A 72 -6.42 -8.44 -4.94
CA ARG A 72 -5.35 -9.37 -4.57
C ARG A 72 -4.63 -8.93 -3.30
N SER A 73 -4.34 -7.64 -3.15
CA SER A 73 -3.66 -7.10 -1.96
C SER A 73 -4.54 -7.22 -0.71
N VAL A 74 -5.86 -7.00 -0.84
CA VAL A 74 -6.85 -7.23 0.22
C VAL A 74 -6.86 -8.71 0.63
N GLY A 75 -6.97 -9.63 -0.33
CA GLY A 75 -6.93 -11.07 -0.07
C GLY A 75 -5.63 -11.50 0.63
N GLU A 76 -4.48 -11.07 0.11
CA GLU A 76 -3.18 -11.35 0.75
C GLU A 76 -3.10 -10.79 2.17
N CYS A 77 -3.61 -9.59 2.44
CA CYS A 77 -3.65 -9.03 3.80
C CYS A 77 -4.65 -9.73 4.73
N ARG A 78 -5.61 -10.50 4.20
CA ARG A 78 -6.52 -11.31 5.02
C ARG A 78 -5.90 -12.64 5.41
N GLU A 79 -5.13 -13.22 4.50
CA GLU A 79 -4.54 -14.54 4.64
C GLU A 79 -3.15 -14.52 5.31
N ASP A 80 -2.39 -13.43 5.14
CA ASP A 80 -1.05 -13.25 5.70
C ASP A 80 -1.11 -12.26 6.90
N ASP A 81 -1.05 -12.79 8.12
CA ASP A 81 -1.07 -12.00 9.36
C ASP A 81 0.08 -10.98 9.43
N TRP A 82 1.23 -11.28 8.82
CA TRP A 82 2.34 -10.34 8.76
C TRP A 82 2.00 -9.16 7.84
N MET A 83 1.35 -9.40 6.70
CA MET A 83 0.86 -8.33 5.82
C MET A 83 -0.22 -7.50 6.51
N LYS A 84 -1.17 -8.15 7.19
CA LYS A 84 -2.23 -7.50 7.96
C LYS A 84 -1.66 -6.58 9.04
N GLY A 85 -0.76 -7.12 9.86
CA GLY A 85 -0.08 -6.39 10.92
C GLY A 85 0.65 -5.18 10.35
N LYS A 86 1.43 -5.36 9.26
CA LYS A 86 2.13 -4.25 8.61
C LYS A 86 1.20 -3.18 8.04
N ALA A 87 0.07 -3.55 7.45
CA ALA A 87 -0.92 -2.58 6.98
C ALA A 87 -1.45 -1.72 8.13
N ARG A 88 -1.83 -2.37 9.24
CA ARG A 88 -2.34 -1.70 10.44
C ARG A 88 -1.29 -0.83 11.13
N ASP A 89 -0.06 -1.31 11.27
CA ASP A 89 1.06 -0.55 11.86
C ASP A 89 1.31 0.74 11.08
N ILE A 90 1.35 0.66 9.74
CA ILE A 90 1.53 1.82 8.88
C ILE A 90 0.32 2.76 8.99
N ALA A 91 -0.89 2.21 9.00
CA ALA A 91 -2.09 3.02 9.11
C ALA A 91 -2.19 3.79 10.43
N ALA A 92 -1.76 3.17 11.53
CA ALA A 92 -1.72 3.79 12.85
C ALA A 92 -0.81 5.02 12.89
N THR A 93 0.22 5.10 12.04
CA THR A 93 1.07 6.31 11.91
C THR A 93 0.30 7.53 11.40
N PHE A 94 -0.86 7.34 10.77
CA PHE A 94 -1.74 8.39 10.28
C PHE A 94 -2.96 8.65 11.19
N GLY A 95 -3.09 7.91 12.29
CA GLY A 95 -4.17 8.04 13.28
C GLY A 95 -5.27 6.96 13.21
N ASP A 96 -6.08 6.88 14.28
CA ASP A 96 -7.10 5.84 14.47
C ASP A 96 -8.19 5.84 13.41
N ASP A 97 -8.61 7.01 12.92
CA ASP A 97 -9.58 7.13 11.82
C ASP A 97 -9.10 6.41 10.56
N PHE A 98 -7.80 6.49 10.26
CA PHE A 98 -7.25 5.83 9.09
C PHE A 98 -7.05 4.33 9.32
N LEU A 99 -6.70 3.92 10.53
CA LEU A 99 -6.67 2.51 10.93
C LEU A 99 -8.05 1.86 10.75
N GLN A 100 -9.13 2.54 11.15
CA GLN A 100 -10.50 2.07 10.94
C GLN A 100 -10.82 1.89 9.45
N LYS A 101 -10.43 2.84 8.60
CA LYS A 101 -10.59 2.71 7.14
C LYS A 101 -9.86 1.52 6.56
N ILE A 102 -8.70 1.15 7.11
CA ILE A 102 -7.99 -0.08 6.71
C ILE A 102 -8.78 -1.31 7.11
N ASP A 103 -9.32 -1.37 8.32
CA ASP A 103 -10.14 -2.50 8.76
C ASP A 103 -11.42 -2.65 7.91
N GLU A 104 -12.06 -1.54 7.53
CA GLU A 104 -13.18 -1.52 6.58
C GLU A 104 -12.76 -2.01 5.19
N THR A 105 -11.62 -1.52 4.69
CA THR A 105 -11.06 -1.91 3.39
C THR A 105 -10.72 -3.41 3.35
N LEU A 106 -10.21 -3.95 4.46
CA LEU A 106 -9.96 -5.37 4.63
C LEU A 106 -11.24 -6.19 4.86
N SER A 107 -12.41 -5.57 4.91
CA SER A 107 -13.72 -6.24 5.05
C SER A 107 -14.50 -6.35 3.72
N LEU A 108 -13.96 -5.80 2.61
CA LEU A 108 -14.45 -5.93 1.22
C LEU A 108 -14.38 -7.35 0.65
#